data_AF-A0A914QDU4-F1
#
_entry.id   AF-A0A914QDU4-F1
#
_cell.length_a   1.000
_cell.length_b   1.000
_cell.length_c   1.000
_cell.angle_alpha   90.00
_cell.angle_beta   90.00
_cell.angle_gamma   90.00
#
_symmetry.space_group_name_H-M   'P 1'
#
loop_
_entity.id
_entity.type
_entity.pdbx_description
1 polymer ?
#
loop_
_entity_poly.entity_id
_entity_poly.type
_entity_poly.pdbx_seq_one_letter_code
_entity_poly.pdbx_strand_id
1 'polypeptide(L)'
;MSVDTAQFNNNNNDNEEEEEEASTSSLPNDGEDKTDPNHMSPSLCKEGMVKHFDNLVSHFSSIWKHHVANTNGIKESWLKFEDFYSNICQFTGGQYFF
;
A
#
# COMPACT_ATOMS: atom_id res chain seq x y z
N MET A 1 2.63 47.21 -7.35
CA MET A 1 1.94 47.25 -8.66
C MET A 1 2.89 46.66 -9.68
N SER A 2 2.44 45.57 -10.33
CA SER A 2 2.97 44.94 -11.56
C SER A 2 4.39 44.34 -11.47
N VAL A 3 4.68 43.19 -12.08
CA VAL A 3 4.20 42.71 -13.40
C VAL A 3 4.06 41.18 -13.43
N ASP A 4 2.99 40.71 -14.06
CA ASP A 4 2.81 39.35 -14.58
C ASP A 4 3.81 39.02 -15.71
N THR A 5 4.02 37.73 -15.98
CA THR A 5 3.66 37.06 -17.26
C THR A 5 4.43 35.75 -17.43
N ALA A 6 3.66 34.66 -17.60
CA ALA A 6 4.12 33.35 -18.06
C ALA A 6 4.49 33.38 -19.56
N GLN A 7 5.48 32.58 -19.96
CA GLN A 7 5.76 32.27 -21.36
C GLN A 7 5.86 30.75 -21.51
N PHE A 8 4.83 30.20 -22.15
CA PHE A 8 4.73 28.84 -22.68
C PHE A 8 5.44 28.85 -24.04
N ASN A 9 6.42 27.96 -24.27
CA ASN A 9 6.98 27.75 -25.61
C ASN A 9 6.63 26.35 -26.10
N ASN A 10 5.62 26.30 -26.97
CA ASN A 10 5.34 25.22 -27.91
C ASN A 10 6.27 25.38 -29.11
N ASN A 11 6.97 24.31 -29.49
CA ASN A 11 7.49 24.15 -30.84
C ASN A 11 7.03 22.78 -31.37
N ASN A 12 5.98 22.81 -32.20
CA ASN A 12 5.67 21.75 -33.15
C ASN A 12 6.56 21.92 -34.37
N ASN A 13 7.04 20.82 -34.94
CA ASN A 13 7.47 20.75 -36.34
C ASN A 13 7.03 19.39 -36.89
N ASP A 14 6.07 19.44 -37.81
CA ASP A 14 5.57 18.33 -38.62
C ASP A 14 6.42 18.13 -39.89
N ASN A 15 6.16 16.99 -40.57
CA ASN A 15 6.49 16.55 -41.94
C ASN A 15 7.55 15.44 -42.05
N GLU A 16 7.43 14.37 -42.86
CA GLU A 16 6.37 13.70 -43.65
C GLU A 16 7.06 12.44 -44.27
N GLU A 17 6.31 11.33 -44.44
CA GLU A 17 6.41 10.28 -45.52
C GLU A 17 7.74 9.48 -45.71
N GLU A 18 7.84 8.17 -46.00
CA GLU A 18 6.99 7.12 -46.60
C GLU A 18 7.62 5.71 -46.33
N GLU A 19 6.75 4.69 -46.20
CA GLU A 19 6.83 3.25 -46.59
C GLU A 19 8.15 2.41 -46.51
N GLU A 20 8.13 1.27 -45.81
CA GLU A 20 7.82 -0.08 -46.36
C GLU A 20 8.01 -1.20 -45.30
N GLU A 21 7.25 -2.28 -45.47
CA GLU A 21 6.88 -3.34 -44.53
C GLU A 21 7.97 -4.38 -44.17
N ALA A 22 7.93 -4.89 -42.94
CA ALA A 22 8.09 -6.33 -42.67
C ALA A 22 7.51 -6.70 -41.28
N SER A 23 6.41 -7.45 -41.33
CA SER A 23 5.68 -8.02 -40.18
C SER A 23 6.57 -8.73 -39.15
N THR A 24 6.40 -8.36 -37.89
CA THR A 24 6.56 -9.29 -36.76
C THR A 24 5.52 -8.90 -35.71
N SER A 25 4.45 -9.70 -35.63
CA SER A 25 3.41 -9.54 -34.62
C SER A 25 4.02 -9.66 -33.23
N SER A 26 3.83 -8.64 -32.40
CA SER A 26 3.98 -8.76 -30.95
C SER A 26 3.11 -7.68 -30.34
N LEU A 27 1.93 -8.09 -29.87
CA LEU A 27 1.05 -7.27 -29.03
C LEU A 27 1.89 -6.59 -27.92
N PRO A 28 1.68 -5.30 -27.63
CA PRO A 28 2.17 -4.76 -26.37
C PRO A 28 1.45 -5.54 -25.28
N ASN A 29 2.21 -6.31 -24.50
CA ASN A 29 1.67 -6.97 -23.31
C ASN A 29 1.18 -5.85 -22.38
N ASP A 30 -0.13 -5.65 -22.36
CA ASP A 30 -0.83 -5.12 -21.20
C ASP A 30 -0.49 -6.08 -20.05
N GLY A 31 0.56 -5.74 -19.32
CA GLY A 31 0.87 -6.36 -18.05
C GLY A 31 -0.23 -5.99 -17.08
N GLU A 32 -1.37 -6.68 -17.19
CA GLU A 32 -2.23 -6.96 -16.05
C GLU A 32 -1.30 -7.52 -14.97
N ASP A 33 -0.88 -6.65 -14.06
CA ASP A 33 -0.49 -7.07 -12.72
C ASP A 33 -1.69 -7.81 -12.16
N LYS A 34 -1.68 -9.13 -12.34
CA LYS A 34 -2.59 -10.05 -11.68
C LYS A 34 -2.17 -10.07 -10.23
N THR A 35 -2.45 -8.99 -9.51
CA THR A 35 -2.45 -8.98 -8.06
C THR A 35 -3.46 -10.05 -7.67
N ASP A 36 -2.96 -11.23 -7.28
CA ASP A 36 -3.81 -12.30 -6.78
C ASP A 36 -4.71 -11.68 -5.70
N PRO A 37 -6.04 -11.72 -5.83
CA PRO A 37 -6.94 -11.14 -4.84
C PRO A 37 -6.76 -11.75 -3.45
N ASN A 38 -6.01 -12.86 -3.35
CA ASN A 38 -5.62 -13.51 -2.11
C ASN A 38 -4.21 -13.11 -1.60
N HIS A 39 -3.54 -12.16 -2.24
CA HIS A 39 -2.24 -11.67 -1.80
C HIS A 39 -2.40 -10.33 -1.06
N MET A 40 -2.76 -10.41 0.22
CA MET A 40 -2.79 -9.24 1.11
C MET A 40 -1.37 -8.80 1.45
N SER A 41 -1.09 -7.50 1.24
CA SER A 41 0.16 -6.89 1.70
C SER A 41 0.38 -7.15 3.19
N PRO A 42 1.61 -7.49 3.63
CA PRO A 42 1.94 -7.63 5.05
C PRO A 42 1.56 -6.41 5.89
N SER A 43 1.64 -5.21 5.31
CA SER A 43 1.23 -3.96 5.99
C SER A 43 -0.28 -3.92 6.27
N LEU A 44 -1.09 -4.30 5.29
CA LEU A 44 -2.55 -4.33 5.42
C LEU A 44 -3.02 -5.44 6.37
N CYS A 45 -2.34 -6.60 6.35
CA CYS A 45 -2.58 -7.67 7.32
C CYS A 45 -2.30 -7.19 8.76
N LYS A 46 -1.14 -6.54 8.98
CA LYS A 46 -0.78 -6.00 10.31
C LYS A 46 -1.82 -4.99 10.78
N GLU A 47 -2.15 -4.01 9.93
CA GLU A 47 -3.12 -2.98 10.27
C GLU A 47 -4.49 -3.57 10.61
N GLY A 48 -4.98 -4.52 9.81
CA GLY A 48 -6.26 -5.19 10.04
C GLY A 48 -6.29 -5.94 11.38
N MET A 49 -5.24 -6.72 11.68
CA MET A 49 -5.14 -7.47 12.92
C MET A 49 -5.08 -6.55 14.14
N VAL A 50 -4.19 -5.54 14.11
CA VAL A 50 -4.07 -4.56 15.20
C VAL A 50 -5.38 -3.83 15.43
N LYS A 51 -6.08 -3.43 14.36
CA LYS A 51 -7.37 -2.75 14.44
C LYS A 51 -8.48 -3.63 15.03
N HIS A 52 -8.53 -4.92 14.67
CA HIS A 52 -9.49 -5.85 15.25
C HIS A 52 -9.28 -6.02 16.76
N PHE A 53 -8.03 -6.18 17.20
CA PHE A 53 -7.72 -6.28 18.62
C PHE A 53 -7.97 -4.96 19.35
N ASP A 54 -7.61 -3.81 18.77
CA ASP A 54 -7.90 -2.50 19.36
C ASP A 54 -9.41 -2.31 19.58
N ASN A 55 -10.24 -2.72 18.61
CA ASN A 55 -11.69 -2.69 18.75
C ASN A 55 -12.20 -3.63 19.85
N LEU A 56 -11.70 -4.88 19.88
CA LEU A 56 -12.07 -5.85 20.91
C LEU A 56 -11.72 -5.34 22.31
N VAL A 57 -10.51 -4.84 22.52
CA VAL A 57 -10.08 -4.37 23.84
C VAL A 57 -10.79 -3.08 24.24
N SER A 58 -11.19 -2.26 23.28
CA SER A 58 -12.04 -1.08 23.53
C SER A 58 -13.41 -1.47 24.12
N HIS A 59 -13.94 -2.66 23.84
CA HIS A 59 -15.16 -3.16 24.50
C HIS A 59 -14.91 -3.59 25.95
N PHE A 60 -13.71 -4.05 26.29
CA PHE A 60 -13.35 -4.39 27.67
C PHE A 60 -13.00 -3.16 28.50
N SER A 61 -12.40 -2.14 27.89
CA SER A 61 -12.04 -0.89 28.56
C SER A 61 -12.00 0.26 27.55
N SER A 62 -12.87 1.24 27.73
CA SER A 62 -12.91 2.46 26.91
C SER A 62 -11.64 3.32 27.03
N ILE A 63 -10.85 3.12 28.08
CA ILE A 63 -9.59 3.82 28.34
C ILE A 63 -8.36 2.97 28.00
N TRP A 64 -8.51 1.85 27.29
CA TRP A 64 -7.40 0.97 26.91
C TRP A 64 -6.23 1.71 26.24
N LYS A 65 -6.53 2.59 25.28
CA LYS A 65 -5.49 3.38 24.59
C LYS A 65 -4.70 4.27 25.55
N HIS A 66 -5.35 4.80 26.58
CA HIS A 66 -4.68 5.55 27.63
C HIS A 66 -3.73 4.65 28.43
N HIS A 67 -4.16 3.44 28.78
CA HIS A 67 -3.30 2.47 29.46
C HIS A 67 -2.08 2.06 28.62
N VAL A 68 -2.25 1.82 27.31
CA VAL A 68 -1.14 1.52 26.39
C VAL A 68 -0.16 2.70 26.32
N ALA A 69 -0.65 3.94 26.31
CA ALA A 69 0.21 5.12 26.20
C ALA A 69 0.95 5.47 27.50
N ASN A 70 0.38 5.16 28.67
CA ASN A 70 0.85 5.69 29.96
C ASN A 70 1.38 4.64 30.94
N THR A 71 1.18 3.35 30.67
CA THR A 71 1.68 2.27 31.54
C THR A 71 2.77 1.50 30.83
N ASN A 72 4.03 1.65 31.27
CA ASN A 72 5.20 1.05 30.60
C ASN A 72 5.06 -0.46 30.31
N GLY A 73 4.61 -1.25 31.30
CA GLY A 73 4.43 -2.70 31.09
C GLY A 73 3.36 -3.05 30.05
N ILE A 74 2.31 -2.24 29.95
CA ILE A 74 1.26 -2.41 28.94
C ILE A 74 1.79 -1.98 27.57
N LYS A 75 2.48 -0.84 27.50
CA LYS A 75 3.12 -0.35 26.28
C LYS A 75 4.09 -1.37 25.69
N GLU A 76 4.99 -1.92 26.50
CA GLU A 76 5.97 -2.92 26.08
C GLU A 76 5.29 -4.21 25.61
N SER A 77 4.25 -4.66 26.31
CA SER A 77 3.49 -5.84 25.91
C SER A 77 2.74 -5.63 24.61
N TRP A 78 2.17 -4.44 24.41
CA TRP A 78 1.48 -4.06 23.17
C TRP A 78 2.43 -3.99 21.97
N LEU A 79 3.63 -3.43 22.14
CA LEU A 79 4.65 -3.43 21.09
C LEU A 79 5.06 -4.84 20.69
N LYS A 80 5.28 -5.74 21.66
CA LYS A 80 5.59 -7.16 21.39
C LYS A 80 4.44 -7.86 20.65
N PHE A 81 3.20 -7.54 20.99
CA PHE A 81 2.02 -8.01 20.29
C PHE A 81 2.02 -7.54 18.82
N GLU A 82 2.27 -6.26 18.56
CA GLU A 82 2.35 -5.73 17.18
C GLU A 82 3.49 -6.36 16.37
N ASP A 83 4.63 -6.61 16.99
CA ASP A 83 5.78 -7.27 16.35
C ASP A 83 5.47 -8.73 16.01
N PHE A 84 4.80 -9.47 16.90
CA PHE A 84 4.37 -10.84 16.64
C PHE A 84 3.47 -10.93 15.38
N TYR A 85 2.50 -10.03 15.25
CA TYR A 85 1.65 -10.00 14.05
C TYR A 85 2.36 -9.48 12.81
N SER A 86 3.37 -8.60 12.97
CA SER A 86 4.24 -8.22 11.86
C SER A 86 4.94 -9.44 11.28
N ASN A 87 5.42 -10.35 12.13
CA ASN A 87 6.04 -11.60 11.69
C ASN A 87 5.02 -12.52 11.03
N ILE A 88 3.85 -12.76 11.65
CA ILE A 88 2.79 -13.59 11.04
C ILE A 88 2.43 -13.07 9.64
N CYS A 89 2.16 -11.78 9.51
CA CYS A 89 1.76 -11.15 8.26
C CYS A 89 2.83 -11.19 7.17
N GLN A 90 4.12 -11.31 7.54
CA GLN A 90 5.21 -11.57 6.60
C GLN A 90 5.23 -13.03 6.14
N PHE A 91 4.92 -13.99 7.02
CA PHE A 91 4.88 -15.41 6.69
C PHE A 91 3.62 -15.81 5.92
N THR A 92 2.47 -15.17 6.19
CA THR A 92 1.19 -15.47 5.53
C THR A 92 1.00 -14.76 4.20
N GLY A 93 2.01 -14.02 3.71
CA GLY A 93 2.05 -13.50 2.34
C GLY A 93 2.07 -14.61 1.26
N GLY A 94 2.20 -15.88 1.66
CA GLY A 94 1.86 -17.03 0.85
C GLY A 94 0.81 -17.89 1.55
N GLN A 95 -0.42 -17.84 1.04
CA GLN A 95 -1.50 -18.79 1.34
C GLN A 95 -2.12 -18.68 2.75
N TYR A 96 -3.32 -18.11 2.81
CA TYR A 96 -4.16 -18.09 4.00
C TYR A 96 -4.45 -19.51 4.54
N PHE A 97 -4.40 -19.64 5.87
CA PHE A 97 -5.18 -20.63 6.60
C PHE A 97 -6.22 -19.88 7.44
N PHE A 98 -7.48 -19.98 7.03
CA PHE A 98 -8.67 -19.90 7.88
C PHE A 98 -9.64 -21.00 7.44
#